data_AF-A0A2S4XVD5-F1
#
_entry.id   AF-A0A2S4XVD5-F1
#
_cell.length_a   1.000
_cell.length_b   1.000
_cell.length_c   1.000
_cell.angle_alpha   90.00
_cell.angle_beta   90.00
_cell.angle_gamma   90.00
#
_symmetry.space_group_name_H-M   'P 1'
#
loop_
_entity.id
_entity.type
_entity.pdbx_description
1 polymer ?
#
loop_
_entity_poly.entity_id
_entity_poly.type
_entity_poly.pdbx_seq_one_letter_code
_entity_poly.pdbx_strand_id
1 'polypeptide(L)'
;MSVPEPASATPVPAPDTADDARTDDARTDDARAEDARTDDARAGEAGGEVRGEVRRVFYEDWEMECCGTPFSVGDRVTWNVDPARDPMWDWRVNNHGDAPGGPSSVTGLVRSVRIVTEGYRRPAGSHTYEQVPGERGLHPVRTCPKWFAERPDDGTRRRPDHYLRESGALVELEVAVPPPGESATTTATEQRAGARRKRTSARRRRGAARRR
;
A
#
# COMPACT_ATOMS: atom_id res chain seq x y z
N MET A 1 0.98 -29.95 46.65
CA MET A 1 1.37 -29.50 45.31
C MET A 1 2.00 -28.13 45.47
N SER A 2 3.34 -28.08 45.39
CA SER A 2 4.12 -26.88 45.69
C SER A 2 4.14 -25.94 44.48
N VAL A 3 3.83 -24.68 44.71
CA VAL A 3 3.85 -23.61 43.70
C VAL A 3 5.30 -23.15 43.53
N PRO A 4 5.86 -23.09 42.31
CA PRO A 4 7.21 -22.57 42.10
C PRO A 4 7.24 -21.04 42.25
N GLU A 5 8.28 -20.54 42.91
CA GLU A 5 8.58 -19.10 43.01
C GLU A 5 8.92 -18.48 41.65
N PRO A 6 8.56 -17.20 41.41
CA PRO A 6 8.98 -16.49 40.21
C PRO A 6 10.44 -16.04 40.31
N ALA A 7 11.20 -16.29 39.24
CA ALA A 7 12.59 -15.87 39.10
C ALA A 7 12.71 -14.33 39.04
N SER A 8 13.65 -13.80 39.82
CA SER A 8 14.04 -12.38 39.84
C SER A 8 14.51 -11.91 38.47
N ALA A 9 13.85 -10.88 37.93
CA ALA A 9 14.26 -10.23 36.69
C ALA A 9 15.45 -9.30 36.92
N THR A 10 16.49 -9.45 36.11
CA THR A 10 17.67 -8.58 36.09
C THR A 10 17.32 -7.20 35.53
N PRO A 11 17.77 -6.08 36.13
CA PRO A 11 17.54 -4.75 35.59
C PRO A 11 18.32 -4.52 34.29
N VAL A 12 17.65 -3.92 33.30
CA VAL A 12 18.22 -3.50 32.02
C VAL A 12 18.92 -2.14 32.21
N PRO A 13 20.17 -1.95 31.75
CA PRO A 13 20.86 -0.66 31.85
C PRO A 13 20.25 0.38 30.91
N ALA A 14 20.21 1.64 31.36
CA ALA A 14 19.73 2.79 30.60
C ALA A 14 20.67 3.12 29.41
N PRO A 15 20.16 3.69 28.31
CA PRO A 15 20.99 4.15 27.21
C PRO A 15 21.72 5.45 27.57
N ASP A 16 23.04 5.45 27.34
CA ASP A 16 23.91 6.62 27.44
C ASP A 16 23.50 7.72 26.45
N THR A 17 23.17 8.89 26.98
CA THR A 17 23.06 10.15 26.24
C THR A 17 24.47 10.69 25.96
N ALA A 18 24.97 10.46 24.74
CA ALA A 18 26.14 11.16 24.22
C ALA A 18 25.69 12.38 23.42
N ASP A 19 25.87 13.54 24.06
CA ASP A 19 26.02 14.86 23.50
C ASP A 19 27.30 14.89 22.65
N ASP A 20 27.24 15.34 21.40
CA ASP A 20 28.42 15.87 20.72
C ASP A 20 28.02 16.88 19.64
N ALA A 21 28.19 18.14 19.99
CA ALA A 21 28.21 19.28 19.09
C ALA A 21 29.52 19.31 18.30
N ARG A 22 29.47 19.64 17.00
CA ARG A 22 30.54 20.45 16.39
C ARG A 22 30.13 21.13 15.09
N THR A 23 30.59 22.38 15.03
CA THR A 23 30.47 23.42 14.02
C THR A 23 31.49 23.26 12.88
N ASP A 24 31.26 24.04 11.83
CA ASP A 24 32.21 24.84 11.04
C ASP A 24 32.20 24.65 9.52
N ASP A 25 31.71 25.73 8.88
CA ASP A 25 32.21 26.44 7.70
C ASP A 25 33.25 25.79 6.77
N ALA A 26 32.94 25.79 5.47
CA ALA A 26 33.83 26.35 4.45
C ALA A 26 33.11 26.62 3.11
N ARG A 27 33.05 27.92 2.77
CA ARG A 27 33.01 28.51 1.42
C ARG A 27 33.92 27.80 0.41
N THR A 28 33.52 27.78 -0.88
CA THR A 28 34.07 28.70 -1.91
C THR A 28 33.30 28.61 -3.23
N ASP A 29 33.10 29.79 -3.83
CA ASP A 29 32.75 30.09 -5.21
C ASP A 29 33.61 29.31 -6.23
N ASP A 30 33.07 28.97 -7.41
CA ASP A 30 33.39 29.68 -8.65
C ASP A 30 32.79 29.04 -9.93
N ALA A 31 32.29 29.95 -10.77
CA ALA A 31 32.08 29.95 -12.22
C ALA A 31 32.10 28.63 -13.04
N ARG A 32 31.11 28.48 -13.93
CA ARG A 32 31.27 28.77 -15.37
C ARG A 32 29.93 28.69 -16.13
N ALA A 33 29.54 29.83 -16.69
CA ALA A 33 28.55 29.91 -17.75
C ALA A 33 29.18 29.44 -19.07
N GLU A 34 28.54 28.54 -19.80
CA GLU A 34 28.61 28.52 -21.27
C GLU A 34 27.21 28.29 -21.84
N ASP A 35 26.71 29.36 -22.45
CA ASP A 35 25.62 29.42 -23.42
C ASP A 35 25.85 28.38 -24.53
N ALA A 36 24.88 27.49 -24.73
CA ALA A 36 24.66 26.84 -26.01
C ALA A 36 23.16 26.89 -26.30
N ARG A 37 22.76 27.94 -27.02
CA ARG A 37 21.47 28.06 -27.69
C ARG A 37 21.34 26.94 -28.71
N THR A 38 20.41 26.03 -28.49
CA THR A 38 19.76 25.28 -29.56
C THR A 38 18.34 25.81 -29.67
N ASP A 39 18.18 26.81 -30.55
CA ASP A 39 16.90 27.12 -31.18
C ASP A 39 16.60 25.98 -32.15
N ASP A 40 15.73 25.04 -31.76
CA ASP A 40 15.11 24.15 -32.74
C ASP A 40 13.69 23.73 -32.33
N ALA A 41 12.78 24.10 -33.22
CA ALA A 41 11.48 23.49 -33.49
C ALA A 41 10.47 23.37 -32.33
N ARG A 42 9.74 24.48 -32.14
CA ARG A 42 8.39 24.52 -31.53
C ARG A 42 7.39 23.77 -32.43
N ALA A 43 7.42 22.43 -32.40
CA ALA A 43 6.27 21.63 -32.78
C ALA A 43 5.19 21.87 -31.72
N GLY A 44 4.04 22.41 -32.13
CA GLY A 44 2.91 22.64 -31.25
C GLY A 44 2.40 21.32 -30.70
N GLU A 45 2.90 20.94 -29.52
CA GLU A 45 2.22 19.99 -28.67
C GLU A 45 0.89 20.64 -28.29
N ALA A 46 -0.18 20.20 -28.95
CA ALA A 46 -1.51 20.26 -28.39
C ALA A 46 -1.50 19.38 -27.13
N GLY A 47 -0.83 19.85 -26.09
CA GLY A 47 -0.85 19.29 -24.74
C GLY A 47 -2.23 19.53 -24.17
N GLY A 48 -3.21 18.78 -24.66
CA GLY A 48 -4.46 18.62 -23.96
C GLY A 48 -4.10 18.05 -22.59
N GLU A 49 -4.13 18.90 -21.57
CA GLU A 49 -3.95 18.50 -20.18
C GLU A 49 -4.96 17.39 -19.90
N VAL A 50 -4.48 16.15 -19.86
CA VAL A 50 -5.31 14.99 -19.55
C VAL A 50 -5.74 15.19 -18.12
N ARG A 51 -6.96 15.68 -17.92
CA ARG A 51 -7.54 15.84 -16.59
C ARG A 51 -7.66 14.44 -15.99
N GLY A 52 -6.78 14.14 -15.05
CA GLY A 52 -6.88 12.94 -14.24
C GLY A 52 -8.10 13.01 -13.32
N GLU A 53 -8.77 11.89 -13.13
CA GLU A 53 -9.79 11.73 -12.11
C GLU A 53 -9.13 11.16 -10.85
N VAL A 54 -9.44 11.74 -9.69
CA VAL A 54 -8.97 11.20 -8.42
C VAL A 54 -9.97 10.17 -7.90
N ARG A 55 -9.48 8.96 -7.62
CA ARG A 55 -10.25 7.83 -7.09
C ARG A 55 -9.69 7.42 -5.74
N ARG A 56 -10.57 7.12 -4.79
CA ARG A 56 -10.20 6.62 -3.47
C ARG A 56 -10.07 5.10 -3.54
N VAL A 57 -8.86 4.59 -3.34
CA VAL A 57 -8.54 3.17 -3.41
C VAL A 57 -8.12 2.69 -2.03
N PHE A 58 -8.77 1.64 -1.53
CA PHE A 58 -8.38 0.99 -0.29
C PHE A 58 -7.50 -0.23 -0.59
N TYR A 59 -6.34 -0.26 0.05
CA TYR A 59 -5.38 -1.35 0.01
C TYR A 59 -5.38 -2.00 1.39
N GLU A 60 -6.04 -3.16 1.52
CA GLU A 60 -6.13 -3.89 2.79
C GLU A 60 -4.73 -4.30 3.29
N ASP A 61 -4.56 -4.31 4.60
CA ASP A 61 -3.30 -4.69 5.24
C ASP A 61 -2.82 -6.07 4.78
N TRP A 62 -3.67 -7.09 4.82
CA TRP A 62 -3.29 -8.46 4.46
C TRP A 62 -2.96 -8.59 2.96
N GLU A 63 -3.63 -7.84 2.08
CA GLU A 63 -3.29 -7.76 0.66
C GLU A 63 -1.87 -7.18 0.50
N MET A 64 -1.59 -6.10 1.23
CA MET A 64 -0.28 -5.43 1.21
C MET A 64 0.80 -6.34 1.78
N GLU A 65 0.54 -7.02 2.90
CA GLU A 65 1.48 -7.89 3.60
C GLU A 65 1.78 -9.16 2.80
N CYS A 66 0.75 -9.80 2.23
CA CYS A 66 0.90 -11.05 1.48
C CYS A 66 1.61 -10.83 0.14
N CYS A 67 1.07 -9.94 -0.70
CA CYS A 67 1.46 -9.82 -2.11
C CYS A 67 1.77 -8.39 -2.55
N GLY A 68 1.46 -7.38 -1.73
CA GLY A 68 1.66 -5.99 -2.11
C GLY A 68 3.12 -5.54 -2.10
N THR A 69 3.36 -4.45 -2.82
CA THR A 69 4.64 -3.72 -2.84
C THR A 69 4.40 -2.35 -2.23
N PRO A 70 5.20 -1.93 -1.24
CA PRO A 70 5.15 -0.57 -0.70
C PRO A 70 5.25 0.48 -1.81
N PHE A 71 4.54 1.58 -1.62
CA PHE A 71 4.49 2.70 -2.56
C PHE A 71 4.47 4.02 -1.79
N SER A 72 4.84 5.10 -2.47
CA SER A 72 4.92 6.45 -1.92
C SER A 72 4.05 7.42 -2.70
N VAL A 73 3.77 8.57 -2.08
CA VAL A 73 3.20 9.72 -2.80
C VAL A 73 4.13 10.10 -3.95
N GLY A 74 3.57 10.25 -5.15
CA GLY A 74 4.30 10.51 -6.39
C GLY A 74 4.60 9.26 -7.22
N ASP A 75 4.41 8.06 -6.68
CA ASP A 75 4.62 6.84 -7.45
C ASP A 75 3.53 6.65 -8.50
N ARG A 76 3.92 6.13 -9.67
CA ARG A 76 2.98 5.58 -10.64
C ARG A 76 2.82 4.09 -10.38
N VAL A 77 1.59 3.67 -10.10
CA VAL A 77 1.25 2.31 -9.68
C VAL A 77 0.20 1.70 -10.61
N THR A 78 0.26 0.38 -10.76
CA THR A 78 -0.76 -0.41 -11.47
C THR A 78 -1.32 -1.44 -10.50
N TRP A 79 -2.64 -1.39 -10.29
CA TRP A 79 -3.34 -2.28 -9.36
C TRP A 79 -4.50 -2.98 -10.04
N ASN A 80 -4.81 -4.16 -9.52
CA ASN A 80 -6.05 -4.86 -9.81
C ASN A 80 -7.06 -4.43 -8.75
N VAL A 81 -8.19 -3.86 -9.18
CA VAL A 81 -9.19 -3.31 -8.28
C VAL A 81 -10.59 -3.84 -8.54
N ASP A 82 -11.37 -3.91 -7.47
CA ASP A 82 -12.81 -4.17 -7.48
C ASP A 82 -13.58 -2.96 -6.96
N PRO A 83 -14.85 -2.77 -7.38
CA PRO A 83 -15.75 -1.81 -6.76
C PRO A 83 -15.89 -2.07 -5.26
N ALA A 84 -15.75 -1.01 -4.46
CA ALA A 84 -15.93 -1.11 -3.04
C ALA A 84 -17.40 -1.01 -2.62
N ARG A 85 -17.72 -1.64 -1.49
CA ARG A 85 -19.04 -1.54 -0.85
C ARG A 85 -19.11 -0.41 0.19
N ASP A 86 -17.97 -0.01 0.73
CA ASP A 86 -17.87 1.05 1.73
C ASP A 86 -17.84 2.41 1.03
N PRO A 87 -18.72 3.37 1.38
CA PRO A 87 -18.78 4.68 0.72
C PRO A 87 -17.50 5.54 0.91
N MET A 88 -16.61 5.14 1.82
CA MET A 88 -15.36 5.85 2.10
C MET A 88 -14.33 5.71 0.97
N TRP A 89 -14.41 4.67 0.16
CA TRP A 89 -13.53 4.47 -0.99
C TRP A 89 -14.30 3.94 -2.19
N ASP A 90 -13.81 4.24 -3.39
CA ASP A 90 -14.49 3.87 -4.63
C ASP A 90 -14.10 2.45 -5.05
N TRP A 91 -12.84 2.08 -4.77
CA TRP A 91 -12.25 0.81 -5.14
C TRP A 91 -11.49 0.15 -4.00
N ARG A 92 -11.34 -1.17 -4.10
CA ARG A 92 -10.47 -2.00 -3.26
C ARG A 92 -9.44 -2.69 -4.13
N VAL A 93 -8.20 -2.81 -3.67
CA VAL A 93 -7.21 -3.68 -4.32
C VAL A 93 -7.54 -5.16 -4.09
N ASN A 94 -7.49 -5.95 -5.17
CA ASN A 94 -7.68 -7.40 -5.15
C ASN A 94 -6.56 -8.06 -5.96
N ASN A 95 -5.52 -8.54 -5.28
CA ASN A 95 -4.43 -9.27 -5.95
C ASN A 95 -4.74 -10.76 -6.11
N HIS A 96 -5.74 -11.27 -5.39
CA HIS A 96 -6.06 -12.70 -5.34
C HIS A 96 -7.14 -13.14 -6.35
N GLY A 97 -7.88 -12.20 -6.94
CA GLY A 97 -8.71 -12.42 -8.13
C GLY A 97 -10.00 -13.22 -7.89
N ASP A 98 -10.52 -13.24 -6.66
CA ASP A 98 -11.68 -14.06 -6.30
C ASP A 98 -13.04 -13.53 -6.84
N ALA A 99 -13.03 -12.37 -7.51
CA ALA A 99 -14.26 -11.76 -8.05
C ALA A 99 -14.68 -12.41 -9.39
N PRO A 100 -15.95 -12.84 -9.55
CA PRO A 100 -16.46 -13.27 -10.85
C PRO A 100 -16.44 -12.09 -11.83
N GLY A 101 -15.68 -12.24 -12.93
CA GLY A 101 -15.39 -11.17 -13.89
C GLY A 101 -13.94 -10.68 -13.85
N GLY A 102 -13.21 -11.01 -12.79
CA GLY A 102 -11.83 -10.58 -12.56
C GLY A 102 -11.72 -9.09 -12.20
N PRO A 103 -10.70 -8.70 -11.44
CA PRO A 103 -10.50 -7.30 -11.08
C PRO A 103 -10.13 -6.46 -12.31
N SER A 104 -10.56 -5.19 -12.31
CA SER A 104 -10.14 -4.24 -13.34
C SER A 104 -8.72 -3.78 -13.07
N SER A 105 -7.86 -3.78 -14.10
CA SER A 105 -6.52 -3.22 -13.96
C SER A 105 -6.56 -1.71 -14.15
N VAL A 106 -6.05 -0.97 -13.17
CA VAL A 106 -6.00 0.49 -13.19
C VAL A 106 -4.58 0.97 -12.95
N THR A 107 -4.14 1.97 -13.72
CA THR A 107 -2.85 2.64 -13.54
C THR A 107 -3.07 4.10 -13.20
N GLY A 108 -2.36 4.61 -12.21
CA GLY A 108 -2.50 5.99 -11.76
C GLY A 108 -1.31 6.50 -10.97
N LEU A 109 -1.34 7.79 -10.65
CA LEU A 109 -0.36 8.45 -9.80
C LEU A 109 -0.88 8.56 -8.37
N VAL A 110 -0.07 8.15 -7.39
CA VAL A 110 -0.41 8.26 -5.98
C VAL A 110 -0.34 9.73 -5.55
N ARG A 111 -1.48 10.33 -5.20
CA ARG A 111 -1.57 11.72 -4.74
C ARG A 111 -1.50 11.84 -3.22
N SER A 112 -2.10 10.91 -2.49
CA SER A 112 -1.99 10.85 -1.04
C SER A 112 -2.09 9.42 -0.52
N VAL A 113 -1.49 9.18 0.65
CA VAL A 113 -1.57 7.91 1.37
C VAL A 113 -1.98 8.20 2.81
N ARG A 114 -3.00 7.52 3.31
CA ARG A 114 -3.45 7.61 4.70
C ARG A 114 -3.60 6.20 5.26
N ILE A 115 -3.00 5.92 6.41
CA ILE A 115 -3.22 4.66 7.12
C ILE A 115 -4.60 4.71 7.76
N VAL A 116 -5.41 3.69 7.51
CA VAL A 116 -6.74 3.52 8.09
C VAL A 116 -6.57 2.77 9.41
N THR A 117 -7.05 3.36 10.49
CA THR A 117 -7.17 2.70 11.79
C THR A 117 -8.64 2.43 12.07
N GLU A 118 -8.97 1.26 12.62
CA GLU A 118 -10.33 0.88 12.95
C GLU A 118 -10.41 0.30 14.36
N GLY A 119 -11.40 0.75 15.13
CA GLY A 119 -11.70 0.21 16.43
C GLY A 119 -12.52 -1.08 16.36
N TYR A 120 -12.17 -2.03 17.20
CA TYR A 120 -12.85 -3.31 17.35
C TYR A 120 -13.19 -3.53 18.82
N ARG A 121 -14.37 -4.10 19.07
CA ARG A 121 -14.83 -4.46 20.41
C ARG A 121 -15.36 -5.88 20.41
N ARG A 122 -15.10 -6.61 21.48
CA ARG A 122 -15.74 -7.90 21.76
C ARG A 122 -16.97 -7.67 22.64
N PRO A 123 -18.21 -7.92 22.16
CA PRO A 123 -19.40 -7.86 23.00
C PRO A 123 -19.34 -8.87 24.16
N ALA A 124 -20.01 -8.56 25.27
CA ALA A 124 -20.08 -9.47 26.42
C ALA A 124 -20.67 -10.83 26.02
N GLY A 125 -19.95 -11.91 26.33
CA GLY A 125 -20.34 -13.28 25.97
C GLY A 125 -20.06 -13.68 24.51
N SER A 126 -19.50 -12.79 23.69
CA SER A 126 -19.06 -13.13 22.33
C SER A 126 -17.61 -13.59 22.31
N HIS A 127 -17.28 -14.46 21.36
CA HIS A 127 -15.92 -14.85 21.03
C HIS A 127 -15.34 -14.08 19.84
N THR A 128 -16.15 -13.23 19.20
CA THR A 128 -15.76 -12.46 18.01
C THR A 128 -15.62 -10.98 18.33
N TYR A 129 -14.67 -10.35 17.65
CA TYR A 129 -14.56 -8.89 17.64
C TYR A 129 -15.40 -8.33 16.49
N GLU A 130 -16.07 -7.24 16.78
CA GLU A 130 -16.88 -6.48 15.83
C GLU A 130 -16.30 -5.08 15.70
N GLN A 131 -16.36 -4.53 14.49
CA GLN A 131 -15.94 -3.15 14.25
C GLN A 131 -16.86 -2.19 15.01
N VAL A 132 -16.27 -1.20 15.68
CA VAL A 132 -17.01 -0.15 16.39
C VAL A 132 -17.33 0.98 15.41
N PRO A 133 -18.63 1.25 15.13
CA PRO A 133 -19.00 2.35 14.25
C PRO A 133 -18.45 3.69 14.77
N GLY A 134 -17.86 4.47 13.88
CA GLY A 134 -17.32 5.81 14.20
C GLY A 134 -15.90 5.82 14.77
N GLU A 135 -15.30 4.66 15.09
CA GLU A 135 -13.90 4.57 15.55
C GLU A 135 -12.92 4.31 14.40
N ARG A 136 -13.21 4.85 13.22
CA ARG A 136 -12.28 4.81 12.08
C ARG A 136 -11.46 6.10 12.05
N GLY A 137 -10.14 5.95 12.05
CA GLY A 137 -9.17 7.05 11.93
C GLY A 137 -8.42 7.02 10.61
N LEU A 138 -7.85 8.18 10.24
CA LEU A 138 -6.97 8.34 9.09
C LEU A 138 -5.70 9.07 9.51
N HIS A 139 -4.54 8.47 9.25
CA HIS A 139 -3.26 9.06 9.57
C HIS A 139 -2.44 9.28 8.29
N PRO A 140 -2.11 10.52 7.91
CA PRO A 140 -1.37 10.78 6.67
C PRO A 140 0.06 10.26 6.76
N VAL A 141 0.52 9.60 5.71
CA VAL A 141 1.91 9.13 5.56
C VAL A 141 2.44 9.45 4.17
N ARG A 142 3.76 9.49 4.02
CA ARG A 142 4.40 9.67 2.70
C ARG A 142 4.58 8.35 1.95
N THR A 143 4.75 7.26 2.68
CA THR A 143 5.02 5.92 2.15
C THR A 143 4.12 4.92 2.85
N CYS A 144 3.44 4.07 2.08
CA CYS A 144 2.67 2.96 2.61
C CYS A 144 3.63 1.92 3.19
N PRO A 145 3.48 1.50 4.44
CA PRO A 145 4.29 0.43 5.01
C PRO A 145 3.98 -0.90 4.34
N LYS A 146 4.93 -1.83 4.40
CA LYS A 146 4.70 -3.23 4.03
C LYS A 146 3.89 -3.97 5.11
N TRP A 147 4.18 -3.68 6.37
CA TRP A 147 3.64 -4.35 7.55
C TRP A 147 2.86 -3.33 8.36
N PHE A 148 1.60 -3.63 8.61
CA PHE A 148 0.71 -2.77 9.37
C PHE A 148 0.81 -3.13 10.85
N ALA A 149 0.70 -2.13 11.70
CA ALA A 149 0.71 -2.40 13.13
C ALA A 149 -0.64 -3.00 13.53
N GLU A 150 -0.61 -4.27 13.91
CA GLU A 150 -1.53 -4.76 14.93
C GLU A 150 -1.12 -4.06 16.22
N ARG A 151 -1.66 -2.87 16.46
CA ARG A 151 -1.67 -2.34 17.81
C ARG A 151 -2.75 -3.12 18.53
N PRO A 152 -2.46 -4.03 19.46
CA PRO A 152 -3.29 -4.02 20.64
C PRO A 152 -3.19 -2.56 21.10
N ASP A 153 -4.29 -1.81 21.03
CA ASP A 153 -4.41 -0.60 21.87
C ASP A 153 -3.81 -1.01 23.20
N ASP A 154 -2.89 -0.22 23.75
CA ASP A 154 -1.82 -0.56 24.71
C ASP A 154 -2.35 -1.09 26.06
N GLY A 155 -3.51 -1.73 26.05
CA GLY A 155 -4.41 -2.00 27.13
C GLY A 155 -4.37 -0.77 27.97
N THR A 156 -5.00 0.34 27.54
CA THR A 156 -5.49 1.20 28.61
C THR A 156 -6.24 0.21 29.50
N ARG A 157 -5.72 -0.05 30.72
CA ARG A 157 -6.22 -1.10 31.62
C ARG A 157 -7.74 -1.01 31.84
N ARG A 158 -8.32 0.08 31.35
CA ARG A 158 -9.70 0.52 31.26
C ARG A 158 -10.57 -0.27 30.26
N ARG A 159 -10.07 -0.87 29.17
CA ARG A 159 -10.92 -1.56 28.16
C ARG A 159 -10.31 -2.84 27.56
N PRO A 160 -10.29 -3.97 28.30
CA PRO A 160 -9.68 -5.23 27.83
C PRO A 160 -10.40 -5.90 26.64
N ASP A 161 -11.63 -5.50 26.34
CA ASP A 161 -12.43 -6.05 25.23
C ASP A 161 -12.43 -5.14 24.00
N HIS A 162 -11.44 -4.25 23.86
CA HIS A 162 -11.36 -3.23 22.82
C HIS A 162 -9.92 -3.07 22.30
N TYR A 163 -9.75 -2.87 21.00
CA TYR A 163 -8.45 -2.52 20.40
C TYR A 163 -8.61 -1.72 19.11
N LEU A 164 -7.54 -1.03 18.69
CA LEU A 164 -7.45 -0.30 17.42
C LEU A 164 -6.45 -0.97 16.48
N ARG A 165 -6.83 -1.34 15.26
CA ARG A 165 -5.92 -1.96 14.28
C ARG A 165 -5.71 -1.06 13.08
N GLU A 166 -4.49 -1.01 12.57
CA GLU A 166 -4.24 -0.45 11.23
C GLU A 166 -4.75 -1.44 10.19
N SER A 167 -5.90 -1.16 9.55
CA SER A 167 -6.58 -2.11 8.66
C SER A 167 -6.14 -2.02 7.20
N GLY A 168 -5.35 -1.01 6.84
CA GLY A 168 -4.80 -0.84 5.51
C GLY A 168 -4.46 0.61 5.17
N ALA A 169 -4.31 0.89 3.88
CA ALA A 169 -4.03 2.21 3.36
C ALA A 169 -5.17 2.71 2.45
N LEU A 170 -5.64 3.93 2.71
CA LEU A 170 -6.49 4.69 1.81
C LEU A 170 -5.61 5.57 0.92
N VAL A 171 -5.80 5.43 -0.38
CA VAL A 171 -5.01 6.12 -1.40
C VAL A 171 -5.91 7.00 -2.25
N GLU A 172 -5.54 8.25 -2.45
CA GLU A 172 -6.07 9.04 -3.55
C GLU A 172 -5.19 8.78 -4.79
N LEU A 173 -5.75 8.05 -5.74
CA LEU A 173 -5.09 7.65 -6.98
C LEU A 173 -5.63 8.50 -8.13
N GLU A 174 -4.75 9.26 -8.77
CA GLU A 174 -5.11 9.98 -10.00
C GLU A 174 -5.00 9.05 -11.20
N VAL A 175 -6.12 8.77 -11.84
CA VAL A 175 -6.23 7.91 -13.02
C VAL A 175 -6.51 8.74 -14.26
N ALA A 176 -5.91 8.36 -15.39
CA ALA A 176 -6.18 9.04 -16.65
C ALA A 176 -7.63 8.77 -17.08
N VAL A 177 -8.39 9.82 -17.35
CA VAL A 177 -9.71 9.71 -17.97
C VAL A 177 -9.50 9.68 -19.48
N PRO A 178 -9.91 8.61 -20.19
CA PRO A 178 -9.87 8.63 -21.64
C PRO A 178 -10.81 9.72 -22.16
N PRO A 179 -10.45 10.43 -23.24
CA PRO A 179 -11.30 11.47 -23.79
C PRO A 179 -12.68 10.88 -24.18
N PRO A 180 -13.77 11.62 -23.97
CA PRO A 180 -15.11 11.15 -24.34
C PRO A 180 -15.16 10.84 -25.84
N GLY A 181 -15.42 9.57 -26.17
CA GLY A 181 -15.48 9.07 -27.56
C GLY A 181 -14.48 7.94 -27.87
N GLU A 182 -13.40 7.82 -27.08
CA GLU A 182 -12.58 6.60 -27.05
C GLU A 182 -13.15 5.67 -25.98
N SER A 183 -14.21 4.94 -26.35
CA SER A 183 -14.65 3.80 -25.54
C SER A 183 -13.45 2.88 -25.33
N ALA A 184 -13.06 2.73 -24.06
CA ALA A 184 -12.03 1.82 -23.60
C ALA A 184 -12.34 0.41 -24.10
N THR A 185 -11.85 0.10 -25.29
CA THR A 185 -11.89 -1.23 -25.87
C THR A 185 -10.71 -1.98 -25.27
N THR A 186 -10.77 -2.18 -23.95
CA THR A 186 -9.71 -2.79 -23.16
C THR A 186 -9.61 -4.27 -23.54
N THR A 187 -8.68 -4.55 -24.46
CA THR A 187 -7.67 -5.61 -24.35
C THR A 187 -8.17 -6.95 -23.80
N ALA A 188 -9.00 -7.65 -24.57
CA ALA A 188 -9.19 -9.10 -24.43
C ALA A 188 -8.05 -9.93 -25.08
N THR A 189 -7.09 -9.29 -25.76
CA THR A 189 -6.08 -10.00 -26.57
C THR A 189 -4.77 -10.29 -25.82
N GLU A 190 -4.36 -9.48 -24.85
CA GLU A 190 -3.08 -9.69 -24.14
C GLU A 190 -3.13 -10.78 -23.05
N GLN A 191 -4.31 -11.08 -22.51
CA GLN A 191 -4.49 -12.21 -21.57
C GLN A 191 -4.27 -13.59 -22.23
N ARG A 192 -4.40 -13.72 -23.56
CA ARG A 192 -4.15 -15.00 -24.26
C ARG A 192 -2.66 -15.31 -24.45
N ALA A 193 -1.76 -14.32 -24.39
CA ALA A 193 -0.32 -14.55 -24.54
C ALA A 193 0.34 -15.04 -23.25
N GLY A 194 -0.13 -14.58 -22.07
CA GLY A 194 0.37 -15.01 -20.76
C GLY A 194 -0.04 -16.43 -20.36
N ALA A 195 -1.26 -16.86 -20.73
CA ALA A 195 -1.77 -18.19 -20.40
C ALA A 195 -1.04 -19.32 -21.16
N ARG A 196 -0.44 -19.04 -22.32
CA ARG A 196 0.27 -20.05 -23.13
C ARG A 196 1.69 -20.35 -22.63
N ARG A 197 2.30 -19.46 -21.84
CA ARG A 197 3.65 -19.67 -21.27
C ARG A 197 3.67 -20.48 -19.96
N LYS A 198 2.55 -20.56 -19.23
CA LYS A 198 2.48 -21.35 -17.97
C LYS A 198 2.22 -22.86 -18.21
N ARG A 199 1.76 -23.27 -19.39
CA ARG A 199 1.50 -24.69 -19.72
C ARG A 199 2.74 -25.50 -20.10
N THR A 200 3.84 -24.87 -20.50
CA THR A 200 5.09 -25.57 -20.86
C THR A 200 5.94 -25.94 -19.64
N SER A 201 5.80 -25.23 -18.51
CA SER A 201 6.59 -25.48 -17.30
C SER A 201 6.08 -26.66 -16.46
N ALA A 202 4.77 -26.96 -16.51
CA ALA A 202 4.16 -28.04 -15.73
C ALA A 202 4.48 -29.45 -16.27
N ARG A 203 4.91 -29.58 -17.53
CA ARG A 203 5.18 -30.89 -18.15
C ARG A 203 6.60 -31.40 -17.92
N ARG A 204 7.56 -30.56 -17.50
CA ARG A 204 8.95 -30.96 -17.25
C ARG A 204 9.23 -31.49 -15.83
N ARG A 205 8.33 -31.29 -14.86
CA ARG A 205 8.54 -31.77 -13.47
C ARG A 205 8.02 -33.17 -13.16
N ARG A 206 7.27 -33.82 -14.08
CA ARG A 206 6.76 -35.19 -13.86
C ARG A 206 7.64 -36.31 -14.42
N GLY A 207 8.80 -35.99 -15.01
CA GLY A 207 9.72 -36.99 -15.59
C GLY A 207 10.84 -37.50 -14.67
N ALA A 208 11.08 -36.86 -13.52
CA ALA A 208 12.30 -37.11 -12.72
C ALA A 208 12.08 -37.99 -11.47
N ALA A 209 10.89 -38.55 -11.26
CA ALA A 209 10.56 -39.34 -10.06
C ALA A 209 10.26 -40.82 -10.34
N ARG A 210 10.95 -41.41 -11.34
CA ARG A 210 10.97 -42.86 -11.57
C ARG A 210 12.36 -43.28 -12.00
N ARG A 211 13.28 -43.35 -11.04
CA ARG A 211 14.54 -44.13 -11.06
C ARG A 211 15.22 -43.92 -9.71
N ARG A 212 14.86 -44.77 -8.75
CA ARG A 212 15.69 -45.30 -7.67
C ARG A 212 14.87 -46.39 -6.98
#